data_AF-A0A2H1WZV7-F1
#
_entry.id   AF-A0A2H1WZV7-F1
#
_cell.length_a   1.000
_cell.length_b   1.000
_cell.length_c   1.000
_cell.angle_alpha   90.00
_cell.angle_beta   90.00
_cell.angle_gamma   90.00
#
_symmetry.space_group_name_H-M   'P 1'
#
loop_
_entity.id
_entity.type
_entity.pdbx_description
1 polymer ?
#
loop_
_entity_poly.entity_id
_entity_poly.type
_entity_poly.pdbx_seq_one_letter_code
_entity_poly.pdbx_strand_id
1 'polypeptide(L)'
;SDGVNVLYQVTADKPTGTCAVLLTDGGNHRSLCANLAAAQQFTEEHIHKPECKAIIEKAKLFYSSGFFLAVSPETMMSIAKHASEKNQVFALNVSAPFVMEFYKKPLEDVLPYVDILFGNELEAEAFAKFFDLKVNSVPEIALEIAKYPKVNNSRARVVVITRGSDPVILVNEGKIEEIPVMPLKQDQIVDTNGAGDAFTGGFISQIVRGRPLKECVQCAMYAASHIIQNSGCSFAGPSEFKLES
;
A
#
# COMPACT_ATOMS: atom_id res chain seq x y z
N SER A 1 -15.91 -10.59 9.78
CA SER A 1 -14.67 -9.83 9.60
C SER A 1 -13.63 -10.48 10.48
N ASP A 2 -12.41 -10.70 9.96
CA ASP A 2 -11.30 -11.33 10.67
C ASP A 2 -10.69 -10.40 11.73
N GLY A 3 -11.54 -9.85 12.61
CA GLY A 3 -11.18 -8.85 13.63
C GLY A 3 -11.21 -7.39 13.17
N VAL A 4 -11.54 -7.11 11.91
CA VAL A 4 -11.63 -5.72 11.39
C VAL A 4 -12.96 -5.07 11.78
N ASN A 5 -12.87 -3.88 12.40
CA ASN A 5 -14.03 -3.00 12.62
C ASN A 5 -14.30 -2.19 11.34
N VAL A 6 -15.42 -2.46 10.67
CA VAL A 6 -15.77 -1.87 9.36
C VAL A 6 -16.89 -0.83 9.51
N LEU A 7 -16.71 0.34 8.90
CA LEU A 7 -17.71 1.40 8.81
C LEU A 7 -18.00 1.72 7.34
N TYR A 8 -18.73 0.84 6.66
CA TYR A 8 -19.06 1.02 5.24
C TYR A 8 -20.08 2.14 5.01
N GLN A 9 -19.89 2.90 3.93
CA GLN A 9 -20.96 3.70 3.34
C GLN A 9 -21.86 2.74 2.55
N VAL A 10 -23.16 2.76 2.83
CA VAL A 10 -24.14 1.88 2.18
C VAL A 10 -25.00 2.70 1.23
N THR A 11 -25.19 2.20 0.02
CA THR A 11 -26.11 2.75 -0.99
C THR A 11 -27.03 1.65 -1.51
N ALA A 12 -28.27 2.02 -1.87
CA ALA A 12 -29.22 1.14 -2.54
C ALA A 12 -29.17 1.27 -4.07
N ASP A 13 -28.43 2.24 -4.62
CA ASP A 13 -28.50 2.62 -6.03
C ASP A 13 -27.62 1.75 -6.94
N LYS A 14 -26.56 1.18 -6.39
CA LYS A 14 -25.57 0.37 -7.10
C LYS A 14 -25.24 -0.91 -6.31
N PRO A 15 -24.98 -2.04 -6.98
CA PRO A 15 -24.49 -3.23 -6.30
C PRO A 15 -23.07 -3.03 -5.77
N THR A 16 -22.64 -3.89 -4.85
CA THR A 16 -21.24 -3.96 -4.42
C THR A 16 -20.30 -4.17 -5.60
N GLY A 17 -19.17 -3.46 -5.61
CA GLY A 17 -18.14 -3.59 -6.64
C GLY A 17 -17.57 -5.00 -6.72
N THR A 18 -17.08 -5.36 -7.90
CA THR A 18 -16.52 -6.69 -8.19
C THR A 18 -15.24 -6.56 -8.98
N CYS A 19 -14.28 -7.44 -8.75
CA CYS A 19 -13.08 -7.55 -9.58
C CYS A 19 -13.04 -8.94 -10.22
N ALA A 20 -13.01 -9.00 -11.55
CA ALA A 20 -12.73 -10.24 -12.26
C ALA A 20 -11.22 -10.50 -12.18
N VAL A 21 -10.84 -11.64 -11.61
CA VAL A 21 -9.45 -12.09 -11.53
C VAL A 21 -9.29 -13.25 -12.52
N LEU A 22 -8.60 -12.99 -13.62
CA LEU A 22 -8.33 -13.97 -14.67
C LEU A 22 -6.95 -14.56 -14.44
N LEU A 23 -6.91 -15.84 -14.07
CA LEU A 23 -5.67 -16.59 -13.87
C LEU A 23 -5.35 -17.38 -15.15
N THR A 24 -4.11 -17.31 -15.59
CA THR A 24 -3.57 -18.13 -16.69
C THR A 24 -2.27 -18.81 -16.25
N ASP A 25 -1.84 -19.83 -17.00
CA ASP A 25 -0.63 -20.62 -16.71
C ASP A 25 -0.57 -21.15 -15.27
N GLY A 26 -1.64 -21.82 -14.82
CA GLY A 26 -1.71 -22.43 -13.50
C GLY A 26 -1.67 -21.43 -12.32
N GLY A 27 -1.88 -20.13 -12.56
CA GLY A 27 -1.81 -19.09 -11.53
C GLY A 27 -0.56 -18.19 -11.61
N ASN A 28 0.39 -18.52 -12.51
CA ASN A 28 1.62 -17.74 -12.69
C ASN A 28 1.36 -16.35 -13.27
N HIS A 29 0.29 -16.19 -14.04
CA HIS A 29 -0.10 -14.94 -14.65
C HIS A 29 -1.52 -14.56 -14.23
N ARG A 30 -1.72 -13.27 -13.99
CA ARG A 30 -3.02 -12.72 -13.63
C ARG A 30 -3.33 -11.43 -14.38
N SER A 31 -4.61 -11.25 -14.70
CA SER A 31 -5.16 -9.99 -15.17
C SER A 31 -6.38 -9.63 -14.32
N LEU A 32 -6.47 -8.36 -13.91
CA LEU A 32 -7.55 -7.86 -13.05
C LEU A 32 -8.40 -6.86 -13.82
N CYS A 33 -9.72 -7.01 -13.73
CA CYS A 33 -10.68 -6.06 -14.28
C CYS A 33 -11.70 -5.66 -13.20
N ALA A 34 -11.57 -4.44 -12.69
CA ALA A 34 -12.38 -3.93 -11.59
C ALA A 34 -13.60 -3.16 -12.11
N ASN A 35 -14.79 -3.59 -11.69
CA ASN A 35 -16.02 -2.82 -11.77
C ASN A 35 -16.34 -2.26 -10.38
N LEU A 36 -16.08 -0.97 -10.17
CA LEU A 36 -16.17 -0.36 -8.85
C LEU A 36 -17.60 -0.27 -8.29
N ALA A 37 -18.62 -0.08 -9.15
CA ALA A 37 -20.03 0.02 -8.77
C ALA A 37 -20.28 0.88 -7.52
N ALA A 38 -20.82 0.33 -6.43
CA ALA A 38 -21.07 1.08 -5.19
C ALA A 38 -19.82 1.76 -4.60
N ALA A 39 -18.61 1.23 -4.85
CA ALA A 39 -17.38 1.85 -4.35
C ALA A 39 -17.14 3.25 -4.96
N GLN A 40 -17.59 3.50 -6.20
CA GLN A 40 -17.54 4.83 -6.83
C GLN A 40 -18.50 5.85 -6.18
N GLN A 41 -19.41 5.40 -5.32
CA GLN A 41 -20.38 6.27 -4.64
C GLN A 41 -19.91 6.69 -3.24
N PHE A 42 -18.64 6.41 -2.88
CA PHE A 42 -18.10 6.90 -1.63
C PHE A 42 -18.02 8.44 -1.66
N THR A 43 -18.46 9.09 -0.59
CA THR A 43 -18.45 10.56 -0.50
C THR A 43 -17.76 11.04 0.76
N GLU A 44 -17.22 12.26 0.72
CA GLU A 44 -16.51 12.86 1.86
C GLU A 44 -17.41 13.02 3.10
N GLU A 45 -18.72 13.21 2.93
CA GLU A 45 -19.65 13.34 4.06
C GLU A 45 -19.65 12.09 4.96
N HIS A 46 -19.33 10.91 4.41
CA HIS A 46 -19.30 9.68 5.19
C HIS A 46 -18.20 9.69 6.26
N ILE A 47 -17.03 10.26 5.97
CA ILE A 47 -15.95 10.38 6.97
C ILE A 47 -16.27 11.40 8.05
N HIS A 48 -17.28 12.25 7.84
CA HIS A 48 -17.72 13.24 8.81
C HIS A 48 -18.80 12.75 9.78
N LYS A 49 -19.33 11.54 9.59
CA LYS A 49 -20.26 10.91 10.55
C LYS A 49 -19.59 10.72 11.91
N PRO A 50 -20.34 10.83 13.03
CA PRO A 50 -19.77 10.77 14.38
C PRO A 50 -18.90 9.52 14.63
N GLU A 51 -19.34 8.36 14.17
CA GLU A 51 -18.64 7.09 14.31
C GLU A 51 -17.32 7.04 13.53
N CYS A 52 -17.29 7.61 12.32
CA CYS A 52 -16.08 7.74 11.50
C CYS A 52 -15.10 8.74 12.12
N LYS A 53 -15.59 9.92 12.52
CA LYS A 53 -14.76 10.92 13.21
C LYS A 53 -14.10 10.36 14.46
N ALA A 54 -14.85 9.63 15.28
CA ALA A 54 -14.33 9.05 16.52
C ALA A 54 -13.17 8.06 16.31
N ILE A 55 -13.17 7.30 15.20
CA ILE A 55 -12.05 6.40 14.87
C ILE A 55 -10.87 7.14 14.23
N ILE A 56 -11.15 8.12 13.37
CA ILE A 56 -10.13 8.96 12.71
C ILE A 56 -9.32 9.72 13.77
N GLU A 57 -10.00 10.29 14.76
CA GLU A 57 -9.33 11.04 15.84
C GLU A 57 -8.42 10.17 16.72
N LYS A 58 -8.74 8.88 16.87
CA LYS A 58 -7.96 7.93 17.69
C LYS A 58 -6.87 7.20 16.90
N ALA A 59 -6.93 7.23 15.57
CA ALA A 59 -5.97 6.52 14.73
C ALA A 59 -4.54 7.04 14.97
N LYS A 60 -3.54 6.17 14.85
CA LYS A 60 -2.12 6.58 14.87
C LYS A 60 -1.51 6.54 13.48
N LEU A 61 -2.09 5.73 12.60
CA LEU A 61 -1.67 5.50 11.23
C LEU A 61 -2.92 5.39 10.37
N PHE A 62 -2.89 6.04 9.23
CA PHE A 62 -3.84 5.90 8.13
C PHE A 62 -3.14 5.20 6.98
N TYR A 63 -3.89 4.37 6.25
CA TYR A 63 -3.43 3.74 5.03
C TYR A 63 -4.49 3.93 3.96
N SER A 64 -4.05 4.27 2.74
CA SER A 64 -4.89 4.24 1.55
C SER A 64 -4.18 3.51 0.42
N SER A 65 -4.97 2.83 -0.42
CA SER A 65 -4.52 2.47 -1.76
C SER A 65 -4.65 3.69 -2.69
N GLY A 66 -3.78 3.76 -3.69
CA GLY A 66 -3.83 4.73 -4.78
C GLY A 66 -5.06 4.56 -5.66
N PHE A 67 -5.66 3.36 -5.70
CA PHE A 67 -6.96 3.14 -6.36
C PHE A 67 -8.06 4.05 -5.82
N PHE A 68 -7.99 4.47 -4.56
CA PHE A 68 -8.99 5.37 -3.98
C PHE A 68 -8.93 6.79 -4.56
N LEU A 69 -7.84 7.18 -5.24
CA LEU A 69 -7.77 8.43 -6.02
C LEU A 69 -8.76 8.44 -7.20
N ALA A 70 -9.14 7.26 -7.71
CA ALA A 70 -10.16 7.12 -8.74
C ALA A 70 -11.60 7.26 -8.20
N VAL A 71 -11.75 7.26 -6.87
CA VAL A 71 -13.05 7.25 -6.19
C VAL A 71 -13.32 8.59 -5.52
N SER A 72 -12.46 9.00 -4.58
CA SER A 72 -12.65 10.20 -3.79
C SER A 72 -11.29 10.80 -3.40
N PRO A 73 -10.59 11.47 -4.34
CA PRO A 73 -9.33 12.14 -4.05
C PRO A 73 -9.46 13.23 -2.98
N GLU A 74 -10.62 13.89 -2.89
CA GLU A 74 -10.96 14.85 -1.84
C GLU A 74 -10.95 14.24 -0.45
N THR A 75 -11.56 13.05 -0.26
CA THR A 75 -11.52 12.34 1.02
C THR A 75 -10.10 11.95 1.39
N MET A 76 -9.32 11.43 0.43
CA MET A 76 -7.92 11.06 0.68
C MET A 76 -7.11 12.26 1.14
N MET A 77 -7.27 13.41 0.46
CA MET A 77 -6.62 14.66 0.81
C MET A 77 -7.03 15.16 2.21
N SER A 78 -8.33 15.07 2.54
CA SER A 78 -8.89 15.46 3.84
C SER A 78 -8.25 14.66 4.99
N ILE A 79 -8.14 13.34 4.84
CA ILE A 79 -7.47 12.47 5.81
C ILE A 79 -5.95 12.72 5.86
N ALA A 80 -5.28 12.91 4.73
CA ALA A 80 -3.84 13.14 4.68
C ALA A 80 -3.45 14.45 5.37
N LYS A 81 -4.24 15.52 5.17
CA LYS A 81 -4.08 16.80 5.89
C LYS A 81 -4.29 16.62 7.39
N HIS A 82 -5.38 15.96 7.80
CA HIS A 82 -5.65 15.66 9.21
C HIS A 82 -4.49 14.93 9.88
N ALA A 83 -3.98 13.89 9.22
CA ALA A 83 -2.86 13.11 9.72
C ALA A 83 -1.61 13.98 9.91
N SER A 84 -1.29 14.83 8.92
CA SER A 84 -0.17 15.76 9.00
C SER A 84 -0.33 16.78 10.14
N GLU A 85 -1.50 17.41 10.27
CA GLU A 85 -1.79 18.42 11.31
C GLU A 85 -1.65 17.84 12.73
N LYS A 86 -2.05 16.58 12.93
CA LYS A 86 -1.95 15.89 14.21
C LYS A 86 -0.67 15.09 14.40
N ASN A 87 0.26 15.19 13.46
CA ASN A 87 1.49 14.41 13.47
C ASN A 87 1.25 12.88 13.57
N GLN A 88 0.17 12.38 12.97
CA GLN A 88 -0.11 10.96 12.76
C GLN A 88 0.57 10.48 11.49
N VAL A 89 0.67 9.16 11.27
CA VAL A 89 1.31 8.59 10.07
C VAL A 89 0.30 8.47 8.94
N PHE A 90 0.62 8.96 7.74
CA PHE A 90 -0.15 8.67 6.53
C PHE A 90 0.64 7.80 5.56
N ALA A 91 0.15 6.58 5.30
CA ALA A 91 0.74 5.62 4.39
C ALA A 91 -0.08 5.49 3.10
N LEU A 92 0.59 5.39 1.96
CA LEU A 92 -0.04 5.26 0.64
C LEU A 92 0.64 4.14 -0.14
N ASN A 93 -0.14 3.29 -0.82
CA ASN A 93 0.38 2.40 -1.85
C ASN A 93 0.06 2.98 -3.23
N VAL A 94 1.05 3.12 -4.13
CA VAL A 94 0.83 3.65 -5.50
C VAL A 94 -0.16 2.78 -6.30
N SER A 95 -0.22 1.49 -5.98
CA SER A 95 -1.22 0.48 -6.39
C SER A 95 -1.18 0.02 -7.84
N ALA A 96 -0.93 0.89 -8.81
CA ALA A 96 -0.74 0.48 -10.20
C ALA A 96 -0.13 1.60 -11.08
N PRO A 97 0.54 1.25 -12.20
CA PRO A 97 0.99 2.22 -13.18
C PRO A 97 -0.10 3.18 -13.69
N PHE A 98 -1.32 2.67 -13.90
CA PHE A 98 -2.43 3.49 -14.40
C PHE A 98 -2.84 4.61 -13.42
N VAL A 99 -2.57 4.45 -12.11
CA VAL A 99 -2.86 5.48 -11.12
C VAL A 99 -2.04 6.74 -11.43
N MET A 100 -0.77 6.57 -11.79
CA MET A 100 0.08 7.69 -12.22
C MET A 100 -0.29 8.21 -13.61
N GLU A 101 -0.79 7.34 -14.50
CA GLU A 101 -1.21 7.76 -15.84
C GLU A 101 -2.46 8.65 -15.82
N PHE A 102 -3.50 8.24 -15.10
CA PHE A 102 -4.80 8.91 -15.11
C PHE A 102 -5.02 9.85 -13.93
N TYR A 103 -4.33 9.63 -12.81
CA TYR A 103 -4.52 10.38 -11.56
C TYR A 103 -3.22 11.00 -11.06
N LYS A 104 -2.30 11.36 -11.99
CA LYS A 104 -1.04 12.05 -11.67
C LYS A 104 -1.26 13.23 -10.74
N LYS A 105 -2.18 14.13 -11.09
CA LYS A 105 -2.39 15.37 -10.35
C LYS A 105 -2.90 15.12 -8.91
N PRO A 106 -3.96 14.32 -8.69
CA PRO A 106 -4.34 13.90 -7.34
C PRO A 106 -3.22 13.22 -6.55
N LEU A 107 -2.43 12.35 -7.18
CA LEU A 107 -1.29 11.70 -6.54
C LEU A 107 -0.22 12.73 -6.14
N GLU A 108 0.13 13.63 -7.05
CA GLU A 108 1.10 14.71 -6.83
C GLU A 108 0.67 15.64 -5.69
N ASP A 109 -0.63 15.94 -5.60
CA ASP A 109 -1.18 16.81 -4.56
C ASP A 109 -1.13 16.13 -3.18
N VAL A 110 -1.37 14.82 -3.08
CA VAL A 110 -1.37 14.09 -1.79
C VAL A 110 0.04 13.67 -1.36
N LEU A 111 0.97 13.48 -2.30
CA LEU A 111 2.32 12.99 -2.03
C LEU A 111 3.07 13.78 -0.92
N PRO A 112 2.96 15.12 -0.82
CA PRO A 112 3.56 15.89 0.26
C PRO A 112 3.11 15.53 1.68
N TYR A 113 1.99 14.82 1.84
CA TYR A 113 1.47 14.39 3.13
C TYR A 113 1.83 12.93 3.44
N VAL A 114 2.39 12.19 2.48
CA VAL A 114 2.72 10.77 2.63
C VAL A 114 4.01 10.59 3.43
N ASP A 115 3.88 9.88 4.55
CA ASP A 115 4.98 9.46 5.42
C ASP A 115 5.59 8.12 4.99
N ILE A 116 4.76 7.18 4.50
CA ILE A 116 5.21 5.87 4.03
C ILE A 116 4.61 5.60 2.65
N LEU A 117 5.46 5.44 1.63
CA LEU A 117 5.01 5.09 0.29
C LEU A 117 5.40 3.65 -0.04
N PHE A 118 4.42 2.85 -0.44
CA PHE A 118 4.60 1.50 -0.96
C PHE A 118 4.46 1.48 -2.49
N GLY A 119 5.21 0.58 -3.13
CA GLY A 119 4.97 0.20 -4.52
C GLY A 119 5.75 -1.06 -4.92
N ASN A 120 5.64 -1.44 -6.17
CA ASN A 120 6.51 -2.43 -6.82
C ASN A 120 7.44 -1.78 -7.86
N GLU A 121 8.33 -2.58 -8.46
CA GLU A 121 9.27 -2.13 -9.48
C GLU A 121 8.60 -1.42 -10.66
N LEU A 122 7.52 -1.99 -11.21
CA LEU A 122 6.79 -1.42 -12.35
C LEU A 122 6.15 -0.08 -12.00
N GLU A 123 5.63 0.04 -10.78
CA GLU A 123 5.08 1.29 -10.26
C GLU A 123 6.18 2.33 -10.00
N ALA A 124 7.36 1.92 -9.52
CA ALA A 124 8.49 2.82 -9.35
C ALA A 124 9.01 3.33 -10.71
N GLU A 125 9.17 2.46 -11.69
CA GLU A 125 9.55 2.83 -13.06
C GLU A 125 8.53 3.78 -13.69
N ALA A 126 7.24 3.48 -13.53
CA ALA A 126 6.17 4.37 -13.96
C ALA A 126 6.27 5.73 -13.24
N PHE A 127 6.53 5.76 -11.94
CA PHE A 127 6.74 7.01 -11.18
C PHE A 127 7.88 7.82 -11.78
N ALA A 128 9.03 7.19 -12.02
CA ALA A 128 10.18 7.86 -12.61
C ALA A 128 9.85 8.49 -13.97
N LYS A 129 9.13 7.75 -14.82
CA LYS A 129 8.67 8.25 -16.12
C LYS A 129 7.70 9.43 -15.98
N PHE A 130 6.69 9.33 -15.12
CA PHE A 130 5.63 10.35 -15.02
C PHE A 130 6.08 11.61 -14.27
N PHE A 131 7.07 11.51 -13.39
CA PHE A 131 7.67 12.64 -12.66
C PHE A 131 8.98 13.13 -13.31
N ASP A 132 9.33 12.62 -14.50
CA ASP A 132 10.52 12.98 -15.27
C ASP A 132 11.84 12.87 -14.47
N LEU A 133 11.95 11.83 -13.64
CA LEU A 133 13.15 11.58 -12.84
C LEU A 133 14.28 11.08 -13.74
N LYS A 134 15.48 11.67 -13.59
CA LYS A 134 16.67 11.34 -14.39
C LYS A 134 17.54 10.28 -13.69
N VAL A 135 16.94 9.14 -13.37
CA VAL A 135 17.58 8.00 -12.68
C VAL A 135 17.15 6.69 -13.34
N ASN A 136 18.00 5.66 -13.26
CA ASN A 136 17.83 4.45 -14.09
C ASN A 136 17.75 3.16 -13.28
N SER A 137 17.73 3.22 -11.95
CA SER A 137 17.62 2.04 -11.10
C SER A 137 16.52 2.20 -10.05
N VAL A 138 15.83 1.10 -9.70
CA VAL A 138 14.78 1.11 -8.67
C VAL A 138 15.26 1.68 -7.33
N PRO A 139 16.47 1.39 -6.82
CA PRO A 139 16.99 2.03 -5.61
C PRO A 139 17.12 3.56 -5.70
N GLU A 140 17.62 4.08 -6.83
CA GLU A 140 17.73 5.52 -7.05
C GLU A 140 16.36 6.19 -7.19
N ILE A 141 15.43 5.54 -7.89
CA ILE A 141 14.04 6.00 -7.99
C ILE A 141 13.42 6.12 -6.60
N ALA A 142 13.54 5.08 -5.76
CA ALA A 142 13.03 5.09 -4.40
C ALA A 142 13.66 6.23 -3.56
N LEU A 143 14.95 6.49 -3.76
CA LEU A 143 15.65 7.59 -3.09
C LEU A 143 15.13 8.97 -3.53
N GLU A 144 14.87 9.17 -4.83
CA GLU A 144 14.27 10.40 -5.34
C GLU A 144 12.82 10.60 -4.84
N ILE A 145 12.02 9.53 -4.78
CA ILE A 145 10.68 9.56 -4.17
C ILE A 145 10.76 9.99 -2.70
N ALA A 146 11.73 9.47 -1.95
CA ALA A 146 11.91 9.82 -0.54
C ALA A 146 12.26 11.30 -0.33
N LYS A 147 12.90 11.94 -1.32
CA LYS A 147 13.26 13.37 -1.32
C LYS A 147 12.13 14.29 -1.77
N TYR A 148 11.06 13.76 -2.36
CA TYR A 148 9.96 14.58 -2.86
C TYR A 148 9.40 15.49 -1.74
N PRO A 149 9.05 16.76 -2.00
CA PRO A 149 8.63 17.71 -0.98
C PRO A 149 7.62 17.13 0.01
N LYS A 150 7.75 17.51 1.28
CA LYS A 150 6.92 17.00 2.37
C LYS A 150 6.46 18.15 3.27
N VAL A 151 5.18 18.13 3.65
CA VAL A 151 4.56 19.14 4.52
C VAL A 151 4.99 18.90 5.97
N ASN A 152 4.88 17.65 6.45
CA ASN A 152 5.31 17.31 7.79
C ASN A 152 6.81 16.98 7.81
N ASN A 153 7.63 17.91 8.30
CA ASN A 153 9.08 17.77 8.42
C ASN A 153 9.55 17.11 9.72
N SER A 154 8.64 16.66 10.59
CA SER A 154 9.01 15.97 11.84
C SER A 154 9.59 14.56 11.62
N ARG A 155 9.42 14.01 10.41
CA ARG A 155 9.93 12.68 10.02
C ARG A 155 10.22 12.63 8.52
N ALA A 156 11.23 11.85 8.15
CA ALA A 156 11.53 11.55 6.76
C ALA A 156 10.40 10.70 6.13
N ARG A 157 10.26 10.77 4.79
CA ARG A 157 9.43 9.82 4.06
C ARG A 157 10.16 8.47 4.02
N VAL A 158 9.45 7.41 4.37
CA VAL A 158 9.86 6.03 4.15
C VAL A 158 9.33 5.58 2.80
N VAL A 159 10.17 4.96 1.98
CA VAL A 159 9.75 4.36 0.71
C VAL A 159 10.09 2.88 0.72
N VAL A 160 9.14 2.03 0.37
CA VAL A 160 9.29 0.58 0.34
C VAL A 160 8.87 0.05 -1.03
N ILE A 161 9.84 -0.40 -1.83
CA ILE A 161 9.60 -0.94 -3.17
C ILE A 161 9.87 -2.45 -3.20
N THR A 162 8.85 -3.22 -3.59
CA THR A 162 8.92 -4.67 -3.78
C THR A 162 9.37 -5.01 -5.21
N ARG A 163 10.11 -6.11 -5.39
CA ARG A 163 10.68 -6.52 -6.69
C ARG A 163 10.53 -8.02 -6.95
N GLY A 164 9.35 -8.56 -6.65
CA GLY A 164 9.11 -10.01 -6.76
C GLY A 164 10.06 -10.82 -5.87
N SER A 165 10.94 -11.61 -6.49
CA SER A 165 11.98 -12.41 -5.81
C SER A 165 13.24 -11.63 -5.46
N ASP A 166 13.44 -10.45 -6.04
CA ASP A 166 14.61 -9.61 -5.77
C ASP A 166 14.48 -8.86 -4.43
N PRO A 167 15.59 -8.41 -3.82
CA PRO A 167 15.55 -7.75 -2.52
C PRO A 167 14.57 -6.57 -2.49
N VAL A 168 13.84 -6.41 -1.39
CA VAL A 168 13.00 -5.24 -1.16
C VAL A 168 13.90 -4.02 -0.96
N ILE A 169 13.56 -2.91 -1.63
CA ILE A 169 14.23 -1.63 -1.42
C ILE A 169 13.52 -0.88 -0.30
N LEU A 170 14.25 -0.58 0.77
CA LEU A 170 13.81 0.28 1.85
C LEU A 170 14.63 1.58 1.83
N VAL A 171 13.95 2.72 1.73
CA VAL A 171 14.57 4.04 1.89
C VAL A 171 14.04 4.71 3.13
N ASN A 172 14.93 5.15 4.00
CA ASN A 172 14.60 5.98 5.16
C ASN A 172 15.76 6.94 5.46
N GLU A 173 15.45 8.19 5.82
CA GLU A 173 16.46 9.23 6.13
C GLU A 173 17.56 9.37 5.06
N GLY A 174 17.17 9.24 3.78
CA GLY A 174 18.09 9.33 2.64
C GLY A 174 19.05 8.14 2.47
N LYS A 175 18.86 7.06 3.23
CA LYS A 175 19.66 5.82 3.12
C LYS A 175 18.85 4.73 2.44
N ILE A 176 19.50 4.01 1.54
CA ILE A 176 18.97 2.82 0.87
C ILE A 176 19.43 1.59 1.64
N GLU A 177 18.51 0.67 1.92
CA GLU A 177 18.77 -0.68 2.40
C GLU A 177 18.09 -1.68 1.46
N GLU A 178 18.84 -2.68 1.00
CA GLU A 178 18.31 -3.81 0.22
C GLU A 178 18.11 -5.00 1.16
N ILE A 179 16.86 -5.40 1.37
CA ILE A 179 16.50 -6.47 2.30
C ILE A 179 16.19 -7.72 1.47
N PRO A 180 17.01 -8.79 1.57
CA PRO A 180 16.82 -9.98 0.76
C PRO A 180 15.49 -10.67 1.09
N VAL A 181 14.80 -11.12 0.06
CA VAL A 181 13.56 -11.91 0.20
C VAL A 181 13.91 -13.33 0.63
N MET A 182 13.09 -13.92 1.50
CA MET A 182 13.23 -15.33 1.87
C MET A 182 12.96 -16.20 0.62
N PRO A 183 13.91 -17.07 0.21
CA PRO A 183 13.71 -17.91 -0.95
C PRO A 183 12.52 -18.86 -0.75
N LEU A 184 11.60 -18.88 -1.71
CA LEU A 184 10.57 -19.89 -1.83
C LEU A 184 10.81 -20.70 -3.10
N LYS A 185 10.57 -22.01 -3.04
CA LYS A 185 10.65 -22.84 -4.23
C LYS A 185 9.46 -22.55 -5.13
N GLN A 186 9.67 -22.59 -6.46
CA GLN A 186 8.64 -22.26 -7.44
C GLN A 186 7.40 -23.17 -7.32
N ASP A 187 7.58 -24.43 -6.93
CA ASP A 187 6.51 -25.41 -6.73
C ASP A 187 5.64 -25.13 -5.49
N GLN A 188 6.06 -24.22 -4.62
CA GLN A 188 5.27 -23.75 -3.48
C GLN A 188 4.41 -22.53 -3.85
N ILE A 189 4.66 -21.87 -4.97
CA ILE A 189 3.90 -20.69 -5.40
C ILE A 189 2.62 -21.17 -6.09
N VAL A 190 1.48 -20.84 -5.50
CA VAL A 190 0.14 -21.24 -5.95
C VAL A 190 -0.58 -20.08 -6.64
N ASP A 191 -0.58 -18.89 -6.03
CA ASP A 191 -1.25 -17.70 -6.57
C ASP A 191 -0.54 -16.44 -6.08
N THR A 192 -0.10 -15.57 -6.98
CA THR A 192 0.60 -14.33 -6.61
C THR A 192 -0.36 -13.17 -6.27
N ASN A 193 -1.67 -13.38 -6.38
CA ASN A 193 -2.67 -12.37 -6.09
C ASN A 193 -2.65 -11.95 -4.61
N GLY A 194 -2.75 -10.65 -4.35
CA GLY A 194 -2.73 -10.12 -2.99
C GLY A 194 -1.37 -10.16 -2.27
N ALA A 195 -0.29 -10.59 -2.92
CA ALA A 195 1.07 -10.58 -2.36
C ALA A 195 1.48 -9.19 -1.84
N GLY A 196 1.22 -8.14 -2.63
CA GLY A 196 1.48 -6.75 -2.25
C GLY A 196 0.61 -6.28 -1.09
N ASP A 197 -0.67 -6.66 -1.06
CA ASP A 197 -1.58 -6.29 0.02
C ASP A 197 -1.20 -6.99 1.34
N ALA A 198 -0.85 -8.28 1.27
CA ALA A 198 -0.33 -9.04 2.41
C ALA A 198 0.99 -8.46 2.92
N PHE A 199 1.88 -8.07 1.99
CA PHE A 199 3.12 -7.36 2.33
C PHE A 199 2.82 -6.07 3.11
N THR A 200 1.96 -5.21 2.57
CA THR A 200 1.57 -3.97 3.24
C THR A 200 0.92 -4.24 4.60
N GLY A 201 0.05 -5.26 4.72
CA GLY A 201 -0.55 -5.68 5.98
C GLY A 201 0.48 -6.14 7.02
N GLY A 202 1.44 -6.95 6.61
CA GLY A 202 2.55 -7.40 7.46
C GLY A 202 3.41 -6.23 7.94
N PHE A 203 3.76 -5.31 7.05
CA PHE A 203 4.50 -4.09 7.41
C PHE A 203 3.73 -3.25 8.43
N ILE A 204 2.46 -2.95 8.14
CA ILE A 204 1.61 -2.12 9.00
C ILE A 204 1.44 -2.76 10.38
N SER A 205 1.31 -4.10 10.44
CA SER A 205 1.16 -4.82 11.71
C SER A 205 2.31 -4.59 12.70
N GLN A 206 3.54 -4.37 12.20
CA GLN A 206 4.72 -4.15 13.01
C GLN A 206 4.97 -2.66 13.28
N ILE A 207 4.74 -1.79 12.28
CA ILE A 207 5.00 -0.36 12.48
C ILE A 207 4.06 0.26 13.52
N VAL A 208 2.79 -0.19 13.59
CA VAL A 208 1.86 0.25 14.64
C VAL A 208 2.26 -0.21 16.04
N ARG A 209 3.13 -1.23 16.13
CA ARG A 209 3.76 -1.73 17.38
C ARG A 209 5.10 -1.05 17.69
N GLY A 210 5.52 -0.09 16.86
CA GLY A 210 6.78 0.64 17.04
C GLY A 210 8.03 -0.20 16.78
N ARG A 211 7.93 -1.27 15.98
CA ARG A 211 9.08 -2.08 15.61
C ARG A 211 9.98 -1.32 14.60
N PRO A 212 11.29 -1.61 14.56
CA PRO A 212 12.19 -1.09 13.53
C PRO A 212 11.72 -1.37 12.10
N LEU A 213 12.02 -0.47 11.15
CA LEU A 213 11.58 -0.59 9.75
C LEU A 213 12.02 -1.90 9.09
N LYS A 214 13.24 -2.36 9.37
CA LYS A 214 13.76 -3.64 8.87
C LYS A 214 12.90 -4.82 9.32
N GLU A 215 12.49 -4.84 10.59
CA GLU A 215 11.58 -5.86 11.12
C GLU A 215 10.18 -5.78 10.52
N CYS A 216 9.72 -4.56 10.21
CA CYS A 216 8.47 -4.35 9.48
C CYS A 216 8.54 -4.98 8.09
N VAL A 217 9.64 -4.79 7.35
CA VAL A 217 9.86 -5.42 6.05
C VAL A 217 9.98 -6.95 6.17
N GLN A 218 10.66 -7.47 7.19
CA GLN A 218 10.73 -8.92 7.42
C GLN A 218 9.36 -9.55 7.64
N CYS A 219 8.51 -8.92 8.45
CA CYS A 219 7.14 -9.38 8.66
C CYS A 219 6.28 -9.24 7.40
N ALA A 220 6.48 -8.17 6.62
CA ALA A 220 5.85 -7.97 5.33
C ALA A 220 6.19 -9.10 4.34
N MET A 221 7.47 -9.45 4.23
CA MET A 221 7.93 -10.57 3.41
C MET A 221 7.38 -11.91 3.89
N TYR A 222 7.31 -12.14 5.20
CA TYR A 222 6.65 -13.33 5.75
C TYR A 222 5.16 -13.40 5.38
N ALA A 223 4.43 -12.29 5.51
CA ALA A 223 3.01 -12.26 5.18
C ALA A 223 2.78 -12.51 3.67
N ALA A 224 3.59 -11.90 2.81
CA ALA A 224 3.56 -12.14 1.37
C ALA A 224 3.95 -13.58 1.02
N SER A 225 4.96 -14.15 1.66
CA SER A 225 5.38 -15.53 1.41
C SER A 225 4.29 -16.54 1.78
N HIS A 226 3.48 -16.25 2.80
CA HIS A 226 2.35 -17.09 3.17
C HIS A 226 1.19 -16.97 2.18
N ILE A 227 0.86 -15.75 1.75
CA ILE A 227 -0.29 -15.57 0.85
C ILE A 227 -0.04 -16.26 -0.50
N ILE A 228 1.18 -16.21 -1.02
CA ILE A 228 1.47 -16.78 -2.34
C ILE A 228 1.46 -18.30 -2.40
N GLN A 229 1.45 -18.97 -1.24
CA GLN A 229 1.35 -20.43 -1.12
C GLN A 229 -0.11 -20.91 -1.06
N ASN A 230 -1.09 -20.00 -1.12
CA ASN A 230 -2.51 -20.30 -1.03
C ASN A 230 -3.25 -19.80 -2.29
N SER A 231 -4.43 -20.34 -2.56
CA SER A 231 -5.28 -19.81 -3.64
C SER A 231 -6.02 -18.56 -3.16
N GLY A 232 -5.93 -17.47 -3.92
CA GLY A 232 -6.48 -16.17 -3.57
C GLY A 232 -5.85 -15.56 -2.32
N CYS A 233 -6.51 -14.55 -1.76
CA CYS A 233 -6.05 -13.85 -0.56
C CYS A 233 -6.47 -14.57 0.73
N SER A 234 -6.14 -15.86 0.87
CA SER A 234 -6.54 -16.68 2.03
C SER A 234 -5.39 -16.93 2.99
N PHE A 235 -5.64 -16.72 4.29
CA PHE A 235 -4.72 -17.06 5.38
C PHE A 235 -5.20 -18.33 6.09
N ALA A 236 -4.31 -19.30 6.28
CA ALA A 236 -4.58 -20.50 7.07
C ALA A 236 -3.92 -20.38 8.44
N GLY A 237 -4.70 -20.53 9.52
CA GLY A 237 -4.20 -20.61 10.89
C GLY A 237 -3.68 -19.29 11.49
N PRO A 238 -3.21 -19.33 12.75
CA PRO A 238 -2.57 -18.19 13.40
C PRO A 238 -1.19 -17.90 12.77
N SER A 239 -0.77 -16.63 12.76
CA SER A 239 0.58 -16.25 12.33
C SER A 239 1.64 -16.90 13.23
N GLU A 240 2.60 -17.58 12.61
CA GLU A 240 3.77 -18.17 13.28
C GLU A 240 5.02 -17.29 13.14
N PHE A 241 4.85 -16.03 12.70
CA PHE A 241 5.96 -15.12 12.49
C PHE A 241 6.77 -14.94 13.78
N LYS A 242 8.05 -15.34 13.72
CA LYS A 242 9.06 -15.07 14.73
C LYS A 242 10.15 -14.25 14.06
N LEU A 243 10.58 -13.18 14.73
CA LEU A 243 11.79 -12.50 14.33
C LEU A 243 12.96 -13.44 14.64
N GLU A 244 13.83 -13.65 13.66
CA GLU A 244 15.10 -14.32 13.92
C GLU A 244 15.90 -13.46 14.92
N SER A 245 16.29 -14.08 16.03
CA SER A 245 17.06 -13.47 17.12
C SER A 245 18.53 -13.33 16.78
#